data_AF-A0A846Z726-F1
#
_entry.id   AF-A0A846Z726-F1
#
_cell.length_a   1.000
_cell.length_b   1.000
_cell.length_c   1.000
_cell.angle_alpha   90.00
_cell.angle_beta   90.00
_cell.angle_gamma   90.00
#
_symmetry.space_group_name_H-M   'P 1'
#
loop_
_entity.id
_entity.type
_entity.pdbx_description
1 polymer ?
#
loop_
_entity_poly.entity_id
_entity_poly.type
_entity_poly.pdbx_seq_one_letter_code
_entity_poly.pdbx_strand_id
1 'polypeptide(L)'
;MTEYPIALAAEDFVPVALTAAGVAMLRHKHPLVPVAAALVVAGGFAKATWKLVVALGGPDLRWLHEALFPLLAIGFTLLVFALARELRRSGHPAMLAVPLASALAGSAVLRDTWPAMVWTIIAVTGAGALLLRSAARAGDRLGASLFGLWLAGQYLLGPMAARAEQSIALQWVEQSCNTVAQAAFAFAAWRLTTATRARTMERTAA
;
A
#
# COMPACT_ATOMS: atom_id res chain seq x y z
N MET A 1 18.15 10.13 -23.33
CA MET A 1 17.43 9.90 -22.06
C MET A 1 16.03 10.44 -22.26
N THR A 2 15.00 9.61 -22.20
CA THR A 2 13.61 10.07 -22.24
C THR A 2 13.40 10.92 -20.99
N GLU A 3 13.19 12.21 -21.19
CA GLU A 3 13.02 13.20 -20.13
C GLU A 3 11.77 12.82 -19.31
N TYR A 4 11.95 12.42 -18.04
CA TYR A 4 10.82 12.10 -17.17
C TYR A 4 10.14 13.42 -16.77
N PRO A 5 8.87 13.67 -17.15
CA PRO A 5 8.27 14.98 -16.93
C PRO A 5 8.10 15.29 -15.45
N ILE A 6 8.42 16.52 -15.03
CA ILE A 6 8.20 17.00 -13.66
C ILE A 6 6.73 16.81 -13.24
N ALA A 7 5.78 17.02 -14.15
CA ALA A 7 4.36 16.81 -13.89
C ALA A 7 4.04 15.35 -13.51
N LEU A 8 4.70 14.39 -14.15
CA LEU A 8 4.53 12.97 -13.88
C LEU A 8 5.16 12.59 -12.52
N ALA A 9 6.29 13.21 -12.16
CA ALA A 9 6.90 13.04 -10.84
C ALA A 9 6.05 13.63 -9.71
N ALA A 10 5.37 14.75 -9.98
CA ALA A 10 4.43 15.34 -9.04
C ALA A 10 3.19 14.45 -8.85
N GLU A 11 2.68 13.83 -9.92
CA GLU A 11 1.54 12.91 -9.86
C GLU A 11 1.82 11.70 -8.96
N ASP A 12 3.06 11.20 -8.89
CA ASP A 12 3.41 10.07 -7.99
C ASP A 12 3.11 10.36 -6.51
N PHE A 13 3.00 11.64 -6.08
CA PHE A 13 2.61 11.98 -4.71
C PHE A 13 1.10 11.84 -4.45
N VAL A 14 0.26 11.88 -5.49
CA VAL A 14 -1.20 11.78 -5.36
C VAL A 14 -1.62 10.41 -4.81
N PRO A 15 -1.19 9.27 -5.39
CA PRO A 15 -1.41 7.94 -4.81
C PRO A 15 -0.93 7.84 -3.35
N VAL A 16 0.23 8.42 -3.03
CA VAL A 16 0.80 8.39 -1.67
C VAL A 16 -0.10 9.11 -0.66
N ALA A 17 -0.60 10.30 -1.02
CA ALA A 17 -1.52 11.06 -0.19
C ALA A 17 -2.86 10.32 0.01
N LEU A 18 -3.39 9.69 -1.05
CA LEU A 18 -4.61 8.87 -0.97
C LEU A 18 -4.41 7.64 -0.08
N THR A 19 -3.29 6.93 -0.23
CA THR A 19 -2.93 5.82 0.66
C THR A 19 -2.86 6.31 2.10
N ALA A 20 -2.17 7.43 2.38
CA ALA A 20 -2.04 8.02 3.71
C ALA A 20 -3.41 8.34 4.34
N ALA A 21 -4.31 8.94 3.56
CA ALA A 21 -5.67 9.24 4.00
C ALA A 21 -6.44 7.94 4.36
N GLY A 22 -6.40 6.94 3.48
CA GLY A 22 -7.08 5.66 3.69
C GLY A 22 -6.59 4.92 4.94
N VAL A 23 -5.27 4.80 5.13
CA VAL A 23 -4.73 4.13 6.33
C VAL A 23 -4.98 4.93 7.61
N ALA A 24 -4.96 6.27 7.55
CA ALA A 24 -5.26 7.11 8.71
C ALA A 24 -6.70 6.91 9.21
N MET A 25 -7.65 6.65 8.30
CA MET A 25 -9.03 6.33 8.67
C MET A 25 -9.14 5.01 9.44
N LEU A 26 -8.26 4.03 9.13
CA LEU A 26 -8.23 2.71 9.76
C LEU A 26 -7.52 2.69 11.12
N ARG A 27 -6.95 3.81 11.60
CA ARG A 27 -6.15 3.88 12.84
C ARG A 27 -6.83 3.32 14.09
N HIS A 28 -8.16 3.39 14.13
CA HIS A 28 -8.96 2.94 15.26
C HIS A 28 -9.06 1.40 15.38
N LYS A 29 -8.64 0.65 14.35
CA LYS A 29 -8.75 -0.82 14.33
C LYS A 29 -7.68 -1.51 15.16
N HIS A 30 -6.48 -0.94 15.29
CA HIS A 30 -5.39 -1.51 16.07
C HIS A 30 -4.27 -0.48 16.29
N PRO A 31 -3.57 -0.46 17.44
CA PRO A 31 -2.49 0.50 17.72
C PRO A 31 -1.29 0.42 16.76
N LEU A 32 -1.13 -0.68 16.03
CA LEU A 32 -0.07 -0.83 15.02
C LEU A 32 -0.43 -0.26 13.64
N VAL A 33 -1.71 0.06 13.37
CA VAL A 33 -2.12 0.62 12.07
C VAL A 33 -1.40 1.94 11.74
N PRO A 34 -1.25 2.90 12.67
CA PRO A 34 -0.47 4.12 12.40
C PRO A 34 1.01 3.86 12.06
N VAL A 35 1.62 2.86 12.67
CA VAL A 35 3.02 2.50 12.38
C VAL A 35 3.12 1.85 10.99
N ALA A 36 2.22 0.92 10.69
CA ALA A 36 2.10 0.32 9.36
C ALA A 36 1.89 1.40 8.28
N ALA A 37 1.00 2.36 8.55
CA ALA A 37 0.71 3.50 7.69
C ALA A 37 1.96 4.35 7.42
N ALA A 38 2.67 4.74 8.48
CA ALA A 38 3.87 5.56 8.36
C ALA A 38 4.92 4.90 7.48
N LEU A 39 5.13 3.58 7.61
CA LEU A 39 6.07 2.84 6.78
C LEU A 39 5.63 2.75 5.32
N VAL A 40 4.35 2.44 5.06
CA VAL A 40 3.83 2.37 3.67
C VAL A 40 3.95 3.73 2.99
N VAL A 41 3.55 4.81 3.68
CA VAL A 41 3.62 6.18 3.16
C VAL A 41 5.07 6.61 2.97
N ALA A 42 5.97 6.31 3.90
CA ALA A 42 7.39 6.61 3.76
C ALA A 42 8.02 5.92 2.54
N GLY A 43 7.65 4.67 2.27
CA GLY A 43 8.11 3.94 1.07
C GLY A 43 7.66 4.61 -0.23
N GLY A 44 6.36 4.91 -0.34
CA GLY A 44 5.82 5.61 -1.52
C GLY A 44 6.40 7.01 -1.68
N PHE A 45 6.51 7.77 -0.59
CA PHE A 45 7.07 9.11 -0.58
C PHE A 45 8.55 9.12 -0.98
N ALA A 46 9.36 8.16 -0.51
CA ALA A 46 10.75 8.01 -0.91
C ALA A 46 10.88 7.79 -2.42
N LYS A 47 10.04 6.91 -2.99
CA LYS A 47 10.02 6.65 -4.44
C LYS A 47 9.60 7.88 -5.25
N ALA A 48 8.55 8.58 -4.84
CA ALA A 48 8.09 9.81 -5.50
C ALA A 48 9.16 10.91 -5.44
N THR A 49 9.82 11.06 -4.28
CA THR A 49 10.92 12.01 -4.10
C THR A 49 12.10 11.69 -5.00
N TRP A 50 12.49 10.41 -5.12
CA TRP A 50 13.53 9.99 -6.06
C TRP A 50 13.21 10.38 -7.50
N LYS A 51 11.98 10.10 -7.96
CA LYS A 51 11.54 10.48 -9.31
C LYS A 51 11.56 11.98 -9.53
N LEU A 52 11.16 12.76 -8.54
CA LEU A 52 11.19 14.22 -8.60
C LEU A 52 12.62 14.76 -8.70
N VAL A 53 13.55 14.23 -7.90
CA VAL A 53 14.97 14.62 -7.98
C VAL A 53 15.54 14.34 -9.37
N VAL A 54 15.28 13.16 -9.92
CA VAL A 54 15.73 12.79 -11.28
C VAL A 54 15.09 13.69 -12.34
N ALA A 55 13.79 13.97 -12.24
CA ALA A 55 13.06 14.86 -13.16
C ALA A 55 13.59 16.31 -13.16
N LEU A 56 14.13 16.77 -12.02
CA LEU A 56 14.76 18.08 -11.87
C LEU A 56 16.22 18.10 -12.34
N GLY A 57 16.73 17.02 -12.94
CA GLY A 57 18.14 16.90 -13.35
C GLY A 57 19.11 16.66 -12.19
N GLY A 58 18.60 16.26 -11.02
CA GLY A 58 19.40 15.90 -9.86
C GLY A 58 20.06 14.52 -9.98
N PRO A 59 20.87 14.13 -8.98
CA PRO A 59 21.57 12.85 -8.98
C PRO A 59 20.61 11.67 -8.78
N ASP A 60 21.01 10.48 -9.26
CA ASP A 60 20.31 9.22 -8.98
C ASP A 60 20.55 8.78 -7.53
N LEU A 61 19.64 9.16 -6.64
CA LEU A 61 19.67 8.79 -5.22
C LEU A 61 19.13 7.37 -5.00
N ARG A 62 19.95 6.36 -5.31
CA ARG A 62 19.58 4.93 -5.24
C ARG A 62 18.93 4.49 -3.93
N TRP A 63 19.34 5.05 -2.80
CA TRP A 63 18.78 4.69 -1.50
C TRP A 63 17.30 5.10 -1.36
N LEU A 64 16.85 6.18 -1.99
CA LEU A 64 15.42 6.55 -2.04
C LEU A 64 14.65 5.60 -2.94
N HIS A 65 15.25 5.23 -4.08
CA HIS A 65 14.67 4.29 -5.04
C HIS A 65 14.46 2.89 -4.43
N GLU A 66 15.47 2.39 -3.72
CA GLU A 66 15.52 1.04 -3.14
C GLU A 66 14.75 0.94 -1.81
N ALA A 67 14.43 2.05 -1.14
CA ALA A 67 13.69 2.07 0.12
C ALA A 67 12.22 1.61 0.00
N LEU A 68 11.62 1.67 -1.20
CA LEU A 68 10.21 1.38 -1.42
C LEU A 68 9.80 0.00 -0.86
N PHE A 69 10.38 -1.08 -1.39
CA PHE A 69 9.93 -2.43 -1.07
C PHE A 69 10.22 -2.86 0.37
N PRO A 70 11.39 -2.58 0.98
CA PRO A 70 11.60 -2.86 2.40
C PRO A 70 10.56 -2.18 3.30
N LEU A 71 10.24 -0.91 3.04
CA LEU A 71 9.26 -0.17 3.84
C LEU A 71 7.84 -0.68 3.63
N LEU A 72 7.44 -0.95 2.38
CA LEU A 72 6.15 -1.56 2.06
C LEU A 72 6.02 -2.95 2.69
N ALA A 73 7.05 -3.79 2.59
CA ALA A 73 7.09 -5.14 3.15
C ALA A 73 6.80 -5.12 4.66
N ILE A 74 7.51 -4.28 5.41
CA ILE A 74 7.32 -4.17 6.87
C ILE A 74 5.93 -3.58 7.16
N GLY A 75 5.57 -2.48 6.49
CA GLY A 75 4.32 -1.77 6.71
C GLY A 75 3.09 -2.65 6.47
N PHE A 76 3.00 -3.32 5.31
CA PHE A 76 1.88 -4.21 5.01
C PHE A 76 1.87 -5.47 5.88
N THR A 77 3.02 -5.98 6.31
CA THR A 77 3.07 -7.11 7.26
C THR A 77 2.46 -6.72 8.61
N LEU A 78 2.80 -5.52 9.13
CA LEU A 78 2.20 -4.99 10.34
C LEU A 78 0.69 -4.77 10.18
N LEU A 79 0.26 -4.29 9.01
CA LEU A 79 -1.16 -4.10 8.70
C LEU A 79 -1.92 -5.44 8.68
N VAL A 80 -1.36 -6.48 8.05
CA VAL A 80 -1.92 -7.85 8.06
C VAL A 80 -2.05 -8.35 9.49
N PHE A 81 -0.99 -8.22 10.29
CA PHE A 81 -1.00 -8.66 11.69
C PHE A 81 -2.09 -7.96 12.50
N ALA A 82 -2.17 -6.63 12.39
CA ALA A 82 -3.18 -5.80 13.04
C ALA A 82 -4.62 -6.22 12.67
N LEU A 83 -4.90 -6.35 11.37
CA LEU A 83 -6.22 -6.70 10.87
C LEU A 83 -6.62 -8.16 11.19
N ALA A 84 -5.66 -9.09 11.16
CA ALA A 84 -5.90 -10.48 11.51
C ALA A 84 -6.29 -10.62 13.00
N ARG A 85 -5.64 -9.87 13.89
CA ARG A 85 -5.95 -9.82 15.32
C ARG A 85 -7.35 -9.28 15.57
N GLU A 86 -7.73 -8.20 14.88
CA GLU A 86 -9.08 -7.62 14.95
C GLU A 86 -10.16 -8.63 14.49
N LEU A 87 -9.88 -9.43 13.47
CA LEU A 87 -10.78 -10.47 12.98
C LEU A 87 -10.74 -11.78 13.80
N ARG A 88 -10.06 -11.76 14.96
CA ARG A 88 -9.83 -12.91 15.86
C ARG A 88 -9.21 -14.12 15.15
N ARG A 89 -8.41 -13.88 14.10
CA ARG A 89 -7.60 -14.92 13.46
C ARG A 89 -6.25 -14.95 14.19
N SER A 90 -6.13 -15.84 15.17
CA SER A 90 -4.92 -15.99 15.98
C SER A 90 -3.93 -16.96 15.32
N GLY A 91 -3.06 -16.43 14.47
CA GLY A 91 -1.80 -17.10 14.08
C GLY A 91 -0.65 -16.65 14.98
N HIS A 92 0.36 -17.51 15.15
CA HIS A 92 1.58 -17.14 15.87
C HIS A 92 2.31 -16.01 15.11
N PRO A 93 2.76 -14.91 15.76
CA PRO A 93 3.38 -13.77 15.07
C PRO A 93 4.60 -14.16 14.23
N ALA A 94 5.32 -15.23 14.62
CA ALA A 94 6.44 -15.76 13.85
C ALA A 94 6.07 -16.18 12.41
N MET A 95 4.80 -16.54 12.15
CA MET A 95 4.34 -16.90 10.80
C MET A 95 4.45 -15.72 9.80
N LEU A 96 4.48 -14.49 10.30
CA LEU A 96 4.68 -13.28 9.49
C LEU A 96 6.12 -12.75 9.64
N ALA A 97 6.65 -12.78 10.86
CA ALA A 97 7.96 -12.20 11.15
C ALA A 97 9.10 -12.98 10.49
N VAL A 98 9.06 -14.32 10.48
CA VAL A 98 10.14 -15.15 9.89
C VAL A 98 10.23 -14.94 8.37
N PRO A 99 9.14 -15.06 7.58
CA PRO A 99 9.23 -14.81 6.15
C PRO A 99 9.62 -13.36 5.81
N LEU A 100 9.13 -12.37 6.57
CA LEU A 100 9.54 -10.97 6.40
C LEU A 100 11.05 -10.82 6.63
N ALA A 101 11.57 -11.35 7.73
CA ALA A 101 13.00 -11.28 8.04
C ALA A 101 13.84 -11.97 6.96
N SER A 102 13.41 -13.14 6.49
CA SER A 102 14.05 -13.84 5.38
C SER A 102 14.05 -13.03 4.08
N ALA A 103 12.94 -12.36 3.76
CA ALA A 103 12.84 -11.50 2.58
C ALA A 103 13.79 -10.29 2.67
N LEU A 104 13.83 -9.61 3.82
CA LEU A 104 14.73 -8.47 4.04
C LEU A 104 16.20 -8.88 4.04
N ALA A 105 16.53 -9.99 4.71
CA ALA A 105 17.89 -10.55 4.71
C ALA A 105 18.31 -10.98 3.30
N GLY A 106 17.42 -11.65 2.56
CA GLY A 106 17.63 -12.02 1.17
C GLY A 106 17.91 -10.79 0.29
N SER A 107 17.12 -9.72 0.47
CA SER A 107 17.36 -8.45 -0.23
C SER A 107 18.72 -7.84 0.07
N ALA A 108 19.14 -7.85 1.33
CA ALA A 108 20.46 -7.32 1.74
C ALA A 108 21.62 -8.16 1.19
N VAL A 109 21.51 -9.49 1.24
CA VAL A 109 22.53 -10.42 0.73
C VAL A 109 22.68 -10.33 -0.79
N LEU A 110 21.55 -10.31 -1.50
CA LEU A 110 21.53 -10.25 -2.96
C LEU A 110 21.80 -8.84 -3.50
N ARG A 111 21.76 -7.82 -2.64
CA ARG A 111 21.82 -6.39 -3.01
C ARG A 111 20.75 -6.04 -4.05
N ASP A 112 19.57 -6.61 -3.88
CA ASP A 112 18.42 -6.44 -4.76
C ASP A 112 17.12 -6.42 -3.94
N THR A 113 16.14 -5.67 -4.41
CA THR A 113 14.86 -5.48 -3.72
C THR A 113 13.80 -6.52 -4.11
N TRP A 114 14.04 -7.37 -5.11
CA TRP A 114 13.04 -8.34 -5.56
C TRP A 114 12.53 -9.30 -4.45
N PRO A 115 13.34 -9.79 -3.48
CA PRO A 115 12.82 -10.62 -2.40
C PRO A 115 11.81 -9.87 -1.52
N ALA A 116 12.13 -8.62 -1.15
CA ALA A 116 11.22 -7.74 -0.43
C ALA A 116 9.97 -7.38 -1.26
N MET A 117 10.11 -7.22 -2.58
CA MET A 117 8.97 -7.02 -3.50
C MET A 117 8.02 -8.21 -3.49
N VAL A 118 8.53 -9.44 -3.61
CA VAL A 118 7.70 -10.66 -3.57
C VAL A 118 6.94 -10.74 -2.25
N TRP A 119 7.62 -10.49 -1.12
CA TRP A 119 6.95 -10.46 0.17
C TRP A 119 5.93 -9.33 0.28
N THR A 120 6.22 -8.15 -0.27
CA THR A 120 5.27 -7.03 -0.33
C THR A 120 3.99 -7.44 -1.05
N ILE A 121 4.08 -8.13 -2.19
CA ILE A 121 2.90 -8.62 -2.93
C ILE A 121 2.06 -9.54 -2.04
N ILE A 122 2.69 -10.48 -1.34
CA ILE A 122 2.01 -11.40 -0.41
C ILE A 122 1.32 -10.61 0.72
N ALA A 123 2.04 -9.69 1.35
CA ALA A 123 1.53 -8.90 2.48
C ALA A 123 0.38 -7.96 2.08
N VAL A 124 0.51 -7.26 0.95
CA VAL A 124 -0.55 -6.41 0.35
C VAL A 124 -1.79 -7.25 0.06
N THR A 125 -1.62 -8.44 -0.49
CA THR A 125 -2.73 -9.36 -0.78
C THR A 125 -3.43 -9.80 0.50
N GLY A 126 -2.66 -10.15 1.53
CA GLY A 126 -3.20 -10.45 2.84
C GLY A 126 -4.01 -9.28 3.42
N ALA A 127 -3.47 -8.06 3.36
CA ALA A 127 -4.14 -6.87 3.86
C ALA A 127 -5.44 -6.60 3.09
N GLY A 128 -5.41 -6.68 1.75
CA GLY A 128 -6.59 -6.51 0.89
C GLY A 128 -7.67 -7.55 1.15
N ALA A 129 -7.30 -8.83 1.27
CA ALA A 129 -8.25 -9.89 1.59
C ALA A 129 -8.92 -9.67 2.96
N LEU A 130 -8.15 -9.24 3.97
CA LEU A 130 -8.68 -8.95 5.30
C LEU A 130 -9.61 -7.73 5.29
N LEU A 131 -9.22 -6.64 4.61
CA LEU A 131 -10.06 -5.42 4.48
C LEU A 131 -11.36 -5.68 3.71
N LEU A 132 -11.27 -6.39 2.59
CA LEU A 132 -12.43 -6.83 1.82
C LEU A 132 -13.38 -7.67 2.69
N ARG A 133 -12.83 -8.62 3.45
CA ARG A 133 -13.61 -9.44 4.38
C ARG A 133 -14.22 -8.62 5.52
N SER A 134 -13.51 -7.63 6.05
CA SER A 134 -14.03 -6.72 7.06
C SER A 134 -15.22 -5.91 6.53
N ALA A 135 -15.13 -5.37 5.31
CA ALA A 135 -16.22 -4.66 4.66
C ALA A 135 -17.41 -5.59 4.37
N ALA A 136 -17.17 -6.80 3.87
CA ALA A 136 -18.22 -7.79 3.62
C ALA A 136 -18.95 -8.20 4.91
N ARG A 137 -18.24 -8.41 6.02
CA ARG A 137 -18.83 -8.68 7.35
C ARG A 137 -19.61 -7.48 7.90
N ALA A 138 -19.23 -6.27 7.50
CA ALA A 138 -19.97 -5.05 7.82
C ALA A 138 -21.19 -4.83 6.90
N GLY A 139 -21.47 -5.74 5.96
CA GLY A 139 -22.55 -5.58 4.97
C GLY A 139 -22.28 -4.51 3.92
N ASP A 140 -21.09 -3.88 3.91
CA ASP A 140 -20.72 -2.84 2.96
C ASP A 140 -20.19 -3.46 1.66
N ARG A 141 -21.12 -3.88 0.80
CA ARG A 141 -20.79 -4.50 -0.50
C ARG A 141 -19.94 -3.58 -1.38
N LEU A 142 -20.27 -2.28 -1.40
CA LEU A 142 -19.49 -1.32 -2.18
C LEU A 142 -18.06 -1.18 -1.63
N GLY A 143 -17.89 -1.06 -0.31
CA GLY A 143 -16.56 -1.04 0.31
C GLY A 143 -15.75 -2.30 0.01
N ALA A 144 -16.38 -3.48 0.05
CA ALA A 144 -15.72 -4.73 -0.32
C ALA A 144 -15.28 -4.75 -1.79
N SER A 145 -16.14 -4.31 -2.72
CA SER A 145 -15.80 -4.18 -4.14
C SER A 145 -14.66 -3.18 -4.38
N LEU A 146 -14.64 -2.05 -3.67
CA LEU A 146 -13.59 -1.04 -3.79
C LEU A 146 -12.24 -1.53 -3.25
N PHE A 147 -12.22 -2.29 -2.15
CA PHE A 147 -10.99 -2.98 -1.71
C PHE A 147 -10.52 -4.02 -2.72
N GLY A 148 -11.46 -4.73 -3.36
CA GLY A 148 -11.15 -5.64 -4.47
C GLY A 148 -10.54 -4.93 -5.67
N LEU A 149 -11.11 -3.79 -6.07
CA LEU A 149 -10.57 -2.93 -7.13
C LEU A 149 -9.17 -2.41 -6.80
N TRP A 150 -8.96 -1.93 -5.57
CA TRP A 150 -7.64 -1.51 -5.11
C TRP A 150 -6.62 -2.63 -5.23
N LEU A 151 -6.95 -3.84 -4.77
CA LEU A 151 -6.06 -4.99 -4.83
C LEU A 151 -5.77 -5.41 -6.28
N ALA A 152 -6.77 -5.41 -7.15
CA ALA A 152 -6.58 -5.63 -8.59
C ALA A 152 -5.64 -4.59 -9.20
N GLY A 153 -5.77 -3.32 -8.81
CA GLY A 153 -4.86 -2.25 -9.19
C GLY A 153 -3.40 -2.54 -8.80
N GLN A 154 -3.14 -3.05 -7.59
CA GLN A 154 -1.78 -3.40 -7.16
C GLN A 154 -1.14 -4.49 -8.04
N TYR A 155 -1.93 -5.46 -8.51
CA TYR A 155 -1.45 -6.49 -9.44
C TYR A 155 -1.23 -5.97 -10.85
N LEU A 156 -1.98 -4.94 -11.27
CA LEU A 156 -1.85 -4.33 -12.59
C LEU A 156 -0.58 -3.46 -12.70
N LEU A 157 -0.23 -2.75 -11.63
CA LEU A 157 0.88 -1.79 -11.63
C LEU A 157 2.25 -2.45 -11.83
N GLY A 158 2.48 -3.62 -11.23
CA GLY A 158 3.77 -4.33 -11.34
C GLY A 158 4.18 -4.62 -12.80
N PRO A 159 3.34 -5.33 -13.58
CA PRO A 159 3.61 -5.58 -15.00
C PRO A 159 3.69 -4.31 -15.87
N MET A 160 2.98 -3.23 -15.52
CA MET A 160 3.07 -1.96 -16.24
C MET A 160 4.44 -1.29 -16.03
N ALA A 161 4.90 -1.27 -14.78
CA ALA A 161 6.19 -0.70 -14.40
C ALA A 161 7.39 -1.53 -14.89
N ALA A 162 7.21 -2.84 -15.12
CA ALA A 162 8.27 -3.75 -15.57
C ALA A 162 8.56 -3.72 -17.08
N ARG A 163 7.86 -2.89 -17.86
CA ARG A 163 8.05 -2.82 -19.31
C ARG A 163 9.38 -2.16 -19.68
N ALA A 164 10.10 -2.78 -20.62
CA ALA A 164 11.39 -2.27 -21.11
C ALA A 164 11.26 -0.90 -21.82
N GLU A 165 10.16 -0.69 -22.54
CA GLU A 165 9.82 0.59 -23.14
C GLU A 165 8.67 1.26 -22.40
N GLN A 166 8.96 2.40 -21.75
CA GLN A 166 7.97 3.25 -21.12
C GLN A 166 7.89 4.59 -21.85
N SER A 167 6.93 4.71 -22.75
CA SER A 167 6.56 6.00 -23.31
C SER A 167 5.89 6.88 -22.24
N ILE A 168 5.95 8.20 -22.42
CA ILE A 168 5.29 9.17 -21.52
C ILE A 168 3.79 8.87 -21.39
N ALA A 169 3.13 8.47 -22.49
CA ALA A 169 1.73 8.10 -22.48
C ALA A 169 1.47 6.85 -21.60
N LEU A 170 2.30 5.82 -21.71
CA LEU A 170 2.17 4.62 -20.87
C LEU A 170 2.40 4.93 -19.39
N GLN A 171 3.33 5.83 -19.08
CA GLN A 171 3.56 6.29 -17.72
C GLN A 171 2.35 7.03 -17.14
N TRP A 172 1.70 7.90 -17.91
CA TRP A 172 0.47 8.55 -17.49
C TRP A 172 -0.67 7.55 -17.25
N VAL A 173 -0.76 6.50 -18.06
CA VAL A 173 -1.73 5.42 -17.83
C VAL A 173 -1.41 4.69 -16.52
N GLU A 174 -0.14 4.37 -16.26
CA GLU A 174 0.30 3.75 -15.00
C GLU A 174 -0.07 4.60 -13.78
N GLN A 175 0.26 5.90 -13.82
CA GLN A 175 -0.05 6.82 -12.73
C GLN A 175 -1.55 7.00 -12.53
N SER A 176 -2.32 7.12 -13.61
CA SER A 176 -3.78 7.21 -13.54
C SER A 176 -4.39 5.95 -12.92
N CYS A 177 -3.92 4.76 -13.32
CA CYS A 177 -4.34 3.50 -12.72
C CYS A 177 -4.01 3.45 -11.22
N ASN A 178 -2.82 3.92 -10.81
CA ASN A 178 -2.43 3.98 -9.41
C ASN A 178 -3.32 4.94 -8.62
N THR A 179 -3.54 6.15 -9.12
CA THR A 179 -4.41 7.17 -8.51
C THR A 179 -5.82 6.63 -8.31
N VAL A 180 -6.42 5.99 -9.33
CA VAL A 180 -7.74 5.36 -9.21
C VAL A 180 -7.76 4.24 -8.17
N ALA A 181 -6.75 3.37 -8.17
CA ALA A 181 -6.66 2.28 -7.19
C ALA A 181 -6.55 2.80 -5.76
N GLN A 182 -5.69 3.80 -5.49
CA GLN A 182 -5.54 4.37 -4.16
C GLN A 182 -6.76 5.21 -3.74
N ALA A 183 -7.44 5.87 -4.68
CA ALA A 183 -8.70 6.56 -4.41
C ALA A 183 -9.79 5.57 -3.99
N ALA A 184 -9.89 4.43 -4.67
CA ALA A 184 -10.80 3.35 -4.30
C ALA A 184 -10.51 2.82 -2.88
N PHE A 185 -9.22 2.62 -2.54
CA PHE A 185 -8.80 2.25 -1.19
C PHE A 185 -9.19 3.28 -0.14
N ALA A 186 -8.87 4.55 -0.36
CA ALA A 186 -9.17 5.63 0.58
C ALA A 186 -10.68 5.74 0.83
N PHE A 187 -11.47 5.67 -0.23
CA PHE A 187 -12.93 5.71 -0.14
C PHE A 187 -13.51 4.47 0.56
N ALA A 188 -12.99 3.27 0.28
CA ALA A 188 -13.39 2.05 0.99
C ALA A 188 -13.07 2.12 2.48
N ALA A 189 -11.89 2.63 2.85
CA ALA A 189 -11.46 2.80 4.23
C ALA A 189 -12.34 3.80 4.99
N TRP A 190 -12.72 4.91 4.34
CA TRP A 190 -13.68 5.87 4.87
C TRP A 190 -15.02 5.19 5.19
N ARG A 191 -15.61 4.50 4.21
CA ARG A 191 -16.90 3.81 4.35
C ARG A 191 -16.89 2.78 5.48
N LEU A 192 -15.85 1.95 5.53
CA LEU A 192 -15.68 0.94 6.57
C LEU A 192 -15.61 1.58 7.97
N THR A 193 -14.94 2.72 8.09
CA THR A 193 -14.85 3.48 9.34
C THR A 193 -16.20 4.04 9.76
N THR A 194 -16.95 4.64 8.83
CA THR A 194 -18.30 5.17 9.11
C THR A 194 -19.29 4.08 9.52
N ALA A 195 -19.27 2.93 8.85
CA ALA A 195 -20.14 1.80 9.18
C ALA A 195 -19.84 1.22 10.57
N THR A 196 -18.55 1.17 10.96
CA THR A 196 -18.13 0.71 12.28
C THR A 196 -18.60 1.65 13.39
N ARG A 197 -18.50 2.97 13.16
CA ARG A 197 -18.96 4.00 14.12
C ARG A 197 -20.46 3.96 14.35
N ALA A 198 -21.26 3.88 13.27
CA ALA A 198 -22.72 3.81 13.37
C ALA A 198 -23.20 2.64 14.26
N ARG A 199 -22.65 1.44 14.02
CA ARG A 199 -22.98 0.25 14.83
C ARG A 199 -22.58 0.37 16.31
N THR A 200 -21.51 1.10 16.60
CA THR A 200 -21.06 1.31 17.99
C THR A 200 -22.01 2.24 18.73
N MET A 201 -22.54 3.27 18.06
CA MET A 201 -23.56 4.16 18.63
C MET A 201 -24.87 3.42 18.89
N GLU A 202 -25.35 2.59 17.95
CA GLU A 202 -26.55 1.77 18.16
C GLU A 202 -26.43 0.83 19.37
N ARG A 203 -25.26 0.20 19.56
CA ARG A 203 -25.02 -0.71 20.71
C ARG A 203 -24.87 -0.01 22.06
N THR A 204 -24.59 1.29 22.09
CA THR A 204 -24.48 2.06 23.34
C THR A 204 -25.80 2.75 23.71
N ALA A 205 -26.72 2.87 22.75
CA ALA A 205 -28.06 3.43 22.96
C ALA A 205 -29.13 2.37 23.33
N ALA A 206 -28.82 1.08 23.18
CA ALA A 206 -29.67 -0.06 23.53
C ALA A 206 -29.26 -0.68 24.86
#